data_AF-A0A7V9AT65-F1
#
_entry.id   AF-A0A7V9AT65-F1
#
_cell.length_a   1.000
_cell.length_b   1.000
_cell.length_c   1.000
_cell.angle_alpha   90.00
_cell.angle_beta   90.00
_cell.angle_gamma   90.00
#
_symmetry.space_group_name_H-M   'P 1'
#
loop_
_entity.id
_entity.type
_entity.pdbx_description
1 polymer ?
#
loop_
_entity_poly.entity_id
_entity_poly.type
_entity_poly.pdbx_seq_one_letter_code
_entity_poly.pdbx_strand_id
1 'polypeptide(L)'
;ATTNAPAARMQGALGLPGGGRGKADRDALAQSLVALSSILRDLGVLSSNGDTRALANVDLKKPLEGLRRSYDGDRVLSAFASVDRALDALQRNASPKIVADWVALQV
;
A
#
# COMPACT_ATOMS: atom_id res chain seq x y z
N ALA A 1 -7.28 -30.66 30.99
CA ALA A 1 -7.62 -29.23 30.84
C ALA A 1 -7.08 -28.74 29.51
N THR A 2 -7.95 -28.56 28.53
CA THR A 2 -7.65 -28.15 27.15
C THR A 2 -7.45 -26.64 27.07
N THR A 3 -6.22 -26.17 27.25
CA THR A 3 -5.87 -24.78 26.88
C THR A 3 -5.60 -24.72 25.38
N ASN A 4 -6.67 -24.66 24.60
CA ASN A 4 -6.62 -24.51 23.16
C ASN A 4 -6.52 -23.01 22.82
N ALA A 5 -5.38 -22.40 23.17
CA ALA A 5 -5.18 -20.96 23.02
C ALA A 5 -5.10 -20.59 21.54
N PRO A 6 -5.86 -19.58 21.06
CA PRO A 6 -5.81 -19.13 19.67
C PRO A 6 -4.39 -18.72 19.23
N ALA A 7 -3.58 -18.18 20.15
CA ALA A 7 -2.16 -17.90 19.91
C ALA A 7 -1.35 -19.14 19.54
N ALA A 8 -1.56 -20.27 20.22
CA ALA A 8 -0.85 -21.52 19.93
C ALA A 8 -1.18 -22.07 18.53
N ARG A 9 -2.42 -21.87 18.07
CA ARG A 9 -2.84 -22.25 16.70
C ARG A 9 -2.20 -21.35 15.65
N MET A 10 -2.08 -20.05 15.92
CA MET A 10 -1.38 -19.11 15.03
C MET A 10 0.12 -19.40 14.96
N GLN A 11 0.76 -19.72 16.09
CA GLN A 11 2.15 -20.15 16.14
C GLN A 11 2.37 -21.44 15.32
N GLY A 12 1.47 -22.42 15.42
CA GLY A 12 1.54 -23.65 14.63
C GLY A 12 1.35 -23.42 13.13
N ALA A 13 0.49 -22.48 12.73
CA ALA A 13 0.26 -22.14 11.32
C ALA A 13 1.46 -21.45 10.65
N LEU A 14 2.27 -20.70 11.42
CA LEU A 14 3.53 -20.10 10.92
C LEU A 14 4.57 -21.16 10.52
N GLY A 15 4.51 -22.36 11.11
CA GLY A 15 5.39 -23.49 10.81
C GLY A 15 4.99 -24.32 9.58
N LEU A 16 3.81 -24.05 8.98
CA LEU A 16 3.37 -24.73 7.76
C LEU A 16 4.10 -24.15 6.54
N PRO A 17 4.42 -24.96 5.52
CA PRO A 17 4.99 -24.47 4.26
C PRO A 17 4.09 -23.37 3.66
N GLY A 18 4.61 -22.14 3.58
CA GLY A 18 3.88 -20.98 3.07
C GLY A 18 3.24 -20.08 4.15
N GLY A 19 3.10 -20.53 5.40
CA GLY A 19 2.50 -19.74 6.49
C GLY A 19 3.31 -18.49 6.86
N GLY A 20 4.64 -18.64 7.02
CA GLY A 20 5.54 -17.52 7.26
C GLY A 20 5.79 -16.65 6.02
N ARG A 21 5.88 -17.27 4.83
CA ARG A 21 6.11 -16.57 3.56
C ARG A 21 4.92 -15.68 3.19
N GLY A 22 3.68 -16.17 3.32
CA GLY A 22 2.49 -15.38 3.02
C GLY A 22 2.28 -14.20 3.96
N LYS A 23 2.72 -14.29 5.22
CA LYS A 23 2.71 -13.13 6.14
C LYS A 23 3.77 -12.10 5.73
N ALA A 24 5.01 -12.54 5.46
CA ALA A 24 6.08 -11.65 5.04
C ALA A 24 5.74 -10.91 3.72
N ASP A 25 5.20 -11.63 2.74
CA ASP A 25 4.78 -11.04 1.46
C ASP A 25 3.63 -10.04 1.65
N ARG A 26 2.69 -10.32 2.56
CA ARG A 26 1.62 -9.38 2.92
C ARG A 26 2.16 -8.12 3.56
N ASP A 27 3.03 -8.26 4.56
CA ASP A 27 3.61 -7.13 5.28
C ASP A 27 4.44 -6.25 4.34
N ALA A 28 5.25 -6.87 3.46
CA ALA A 28 6.03 -6.18 2.45
C ALA A 28 5.14 -5.42 1.46
N LEU A 29 4.09 -6.06 0.93
CA LEU A 29 3.15 -5.39 0.03
C LEU A 29 2.41 -4.24 0.73
N ALA A 30 1.97 -4.42 1.98
CA ALA A 30 1.33 -3.35 2.74
C ALA A 30 2.28 -2.15 2.93
N GLN A 31 3.56 -2.39 3.22
CA GLN A 31 4.56 -1.33 3.32
C GLN A 31 4.76 -0.59 1.99
N SER A 32 4.82 -1.31 0.87
CA SER A 32 4.89 -0.70 -0.46
C SER A 32 3.66 0.13 -0.80
N LEU A 33 2.45 -0.33 -0.43
CA LEU A 33 1.21 0.41 -0.66
C LEU A 33 1.14 1.69 0.19
N VAL A 34 1.62 1.66 1.44
CA VAL A 34 1.73 2.86 2.29
C VAL A 34 2.70 3.87 1.67
N ALA A 35 3.85 3.41 1.17
CA ALA A 35 4.80 4.28 0.46
C ALA A 35 4.20 4.86 -0.83
N LEU A 36 3.47 4.06 -1.61
CA LEU A 36 2.77 4.54 -2.80
C LEU A 36 1.70 5.59 -2.45
N SER A 37 0.95 5.38 -1.37
CA SER A 37 -0.04 6.33 -0.87
C SER A 37 0.60 7.68 -0.49
N SER A 38 1.79 7.68 0.14
CA SER A 38 2.49 8.93 0.48
C SER A 38 2.98 9.67 -0.78
N ILE A 39 3.46 8.95 -1.79
CA ILE A 39 3.87 9.51 -3.08
C ILE A 39 2.66 10.14 -3.81
N LEU A 40 1.53 9.43 -3.87
CA LEU A 40 0.29 9.94 -4.48
C LEU A 40 -0.25 11.17 -3.75
N ARG A 41 -0.17 11.21 -2.41
CA ARG A 41 -0.50 12.39 -1.61
C ARG A 41 0.36 13.59 -2.00
N ASP A 42 1.68 13.41 -2.04
CA ASP A 42 2.63 14.47 -2.39
C ASP A 42 2.38 14.99 -3.81
N LEU A 43 2.06 14.09 -4.76
CA LEU A 43 1.66 14.47 -6.11
C LEU A 43 0.36 15.29 -6.12
N GLY A 44 -0.62 14.97 -5.26
CA GLY A 44 -1.84 15.75 -5.07
C GLY A 44 -1.58 17.16 -4.50
N VAL A 45 -0.70 17.27 -3.50
CA VAL A 45 -0.24 18.56 -2.94
C VAL A 45 0.41 19.41 -4.03
N LEU A 46 1.33 18.83 -4.81
CA LEU A 46 1.98 19.54 -5.90
C LEU A 46 0.99 19.95 -6.99
N SER A 47 0.08 19.05 -7.39
CA SER A 47 -0.89 19.30 -8.46
C SER A 47 -1.87 20.42 -8.13
N SER A 48 -2.24 20.55 -6.85
CA SER A 48 -3.09 21.63 -6.33
C SER A 48 -2.32 22.93 -6.02
N ASN A 49 -1.02 23.00 -6.30
CA ASN A 49 -0.13 24.10 -5.91
C ASN A 49 -0.15 24.38 -4.39
N GLY A 50 -0.29 23.34 -3.58
CA GLY A 50 -0.25 23.42 -2.12
C GLY A 50 1.15 23.68 -1.54
N ASP A 51 1.24 23.83 -0.22
CA ASP A 51 2.51 24.10 0.47
C ASP A 51 3.45 22.89 0.39
N THR A 52 4.58 23.06 -0.30
CA THR A 52 5.60 22.01 -0.46
C THR A 52 6.34 21.66 0.84
N ARG A 53 6.16 22.42 1.93
CA ARG A 53 6.65 22.03 3.27
C ARG A 53 5.88 20.84 3.85
N ALA A 54 4.69 20.54 3.33
CA ALA A 54 3.86 19.43 3.78
C ALA A 54 4.17 18.09 3.08
N LEU A 55 5.15 18.06 2.16
CA LEU A 55 5.52 16.84 1.44
C LEU A 55 6.12 15.81 2.39
N ALA A 56 5.65 14.57 2.31
CA ALA A 56 6.21 13.44 3.05
C ALA A 56 7.57 13.00 2.49
N ASN A 57 7.77 13.14 1.17
CA ASN A 57 8.95 12.71 0.42
C ASN A 57 9.61 13.92 -0.27
N VAL A 58 10.23 14.79 0.54
CA VAL A 58 10.83 16.06 0.07
C VAL A 58 11.91 15.84 -0.99
N ASP A 59 12.67 14.76 -0.86
CA ASP A 59 13.69 14.30 -1.80
C ASP A 59 13.12 13.95 -3.19
N LEU A 60 11.87 13.51 -3.24
CA LEU A 60 11.17 13.16 -4.48
C LEU A 60 10.46 14.36 -5.14
N LYS A 61 10.56 15.58 -4.61
CA LYS A 61 9.86 16.75 -5.16
C LYS A 61 10.11 16.94 -6.66
N LYS A 62 11.38 16.98 -7.08
CA LYS A 62 11.76 17.21 -8.49
C LYS A 62 11.18 16.15 -9.44
N PRO A 63 11.35 14.83 -9.20
CA PRO A 63 10.75 13.83 -10.08
C PRO A 63 9.21 13.90 -10.08
N LEU A 64 8.56 14.20 -8.93
CA LEU A 64 7.11 14.35 -8.87
C LEU A 64 6.59 15.57 -9.64
N GLU A 65 7.33 16.68 -9.65
CA GLU A 65 7.01 17.84 -10.49
C GLU A 65 7.01 17.49 -11.99
N GLY A 66 7.91 16.59 -12.42
CA GLY A 66 7.93 16.07 -13.79
C GLY A 66 6.70 15.23 -14.15
N LEU A 67 6.16 14.48 -13.18
CA LEU A 67 4.98 13.63 -13.34
C LEU A 67 3.67 14.42 -13.42
N ARG A 68 3.62 15.66 -12.90
CA ARG A 68 2.40 16.51 -12.90
C ARG A 68 1.74 16.68 -14.27
N ARG A 69 2.51 16.61 -15.36
CA ARG A 69 1.98 16.76 -16.73
C ARG A 69 1.24 15.51 -17.22
N SER A 70 1.58 14.34 -16.70
CA SER A 70 1.08 13.03 -17.16
C SER A 70 0.07 12.41 -16.19
N TYR A 71 -0.09 13.01 -15.01
CA TYR A 71 -0.97 12.56 -13.94
C TYR A 71 -1.82 13.76 -13.48
N ASP A 72 -3.04 13.86 -14.02
CA ASP A 72 -4.00 14.87 -13.61
C ASP A 72 -4.60 14.57 -12.21
N GLY A 73 -5.31 15.55 -11.66
CA GLY A 73 -5.85 15.46 -10.29
C GLY A 73 -6.83 14.29 -10.11
N ASP A 74 -7.68 14.02 -11.10
CA ASP A 74 -8.66 12.93 -11.03
C ASP A 74 -7.97 11.57 -11.03
N ARG A 75 -6.91 11.42 -11.84
CA ARG A 75 -6.09 10.21 -11.85
C ARG A 75 -5.36 10.00 -10.52
N VAL A 76 -4.82 11.06 -9.90
CA VAL A 76 -4.21 10.97 -8.56
C VAL A 76 -5.22 10.49 -7.52
N LEU A 77 -6.43 11.06 -7.52
CA LEU A 77 -7.48 10.69 -6.57
C LEU A 77 -7.95 9.24 -6.77
N SER A 78 -8.15 8.81 -8.01
CA SER A 78 -8.54 7.43 -8.35
C SER A 78 -7.47 6.42 -7.94
N ALA A 79 -6.20 6.73 -8.22
CA ALA A 79 -5.05 5.93 -7.79
C ALA A 79 -4.99 5.81 -6.27
N PHE A 80 -5.13 6.92 -5.55
CA PHE A 80 -5.10 6.95 -4.08
C PHE A 80 -6.22 6.10 -3.48
N ALA A 81 -7.45 6.24 -3.98
CA ALA A 81 -8.59 5.44 -3.53
C ALA A 81 -8.39 3.94 -3.82
N SER A 82 -7.73 3.60 -4.93
CA SER A 82 -7.42 2.20 -5.25
C SER A 82 -6.40 1.60 -4.29
N VAL A 83 -5.35 2.35 -3.94
CA VAL A 83 -4.36 1.94 -2.93
C VAL A 83 -5.00 1.75 -1.55
N ASP A 84 -5.92 2.62 -1.15
CA ASP A 84 -6.66 2.50 0.11
C ASP A 84 -7.51 1.21 0.16
N ARG A 85 -8.25 0.91 -0.92
CA ARG A 85 -8.97 -0.37 -1.05
C ARG A 85 -8.05 -1.59 -1.01
N ALA A 86 -6.85 -1.49 -1.59
CA ALA A 86 -5.88 -2.57 -1.55
C ALA A 86 -5.37 -2.84 -0.13
N LEU A 87 -5.08 -1.78 0.64
CA LEU A 87 -4.68 -1.90 2.05
C LEU A 87 -5.77 -2.58 2.88
N ASP A 88 -7.01 -2.14 2.73
CA ASP A 88 -8.16 -2.73 3.42
C ASP A 88 -8.39 -4.20 2.99
N ALA A 89 -8.20 -4.54 1.72
CA ALA A 89 -8.27 -5.93 1.26
C ALA A 89 -7.19 -6.81 1.91
N LEU A 90 -5.95 -6.33 2.06
CA LEU A 90 -4.89 -7.06 2.75
C LEU A 90 -5.20 -7.27 4.23
N GLN A 91 -5.76 -6.26 4.91
CA GLN A 91 -6.22 -6.37 6.29
C GLN A 91 -7.32 -7.43 6.43
N ARG A 92 -8.20 -7.54 5.43
CA ARG A 92 -9.24 -8.59 5.33
C ARG A 92 -8.71 -9.94 4.81
N ASN A 93 -7.40 -10.17 4.88
CA ASN A 93 -6.71 -11.42 4.52
C ASN A 93 -6.79 -11.80 3.03
N ALA A 94 -6.98 -10.84 2.13
CA ALA A 94 -6.84 -11.09 0.70
C ALA A 94 -5.42 -11.60 0.34
N SER A 95 -5.33 -12.33 -0.76
CA SER A 95 -4.06 -12.82 -1.29
C SER A 95 -3.17 -11.65 -1.75
N PRO A 96 -1.94 -11.49 -1.23
CA PRO A 96 -1.04 -10.41 -1.62
C PRO A 96 -0.78 -10.35 -3.12
N LYS A 97 -0.63 -11.52 -3.78
CA LYS A 97 -0.43 -11.57 -5.22
C LYS A 97 -1.61 -10.98 -6.00
N ILE A 98 -2.84 -11.38 -5.63
CA ILE A 98 -4.04 -10.89 -6.31
C ILE A 98 -4.19 -9.38 -6.11
N VAL A 99 -3.91 -8.89 -4.89
CA VAL A 99 -3.95 -7.45 -4.60
C VAL A 99 -2.91 -6.69 -5.42
N ALA A 100 -1.68 -7.19 -5.51
CA ALA A 100 -0.63 -6.56 -6.31
C ALA A 100 -0.99 -6.51 -7.80
N ASP A 101 -1.45 -7.63 -8.36
CA ASP A 101 -1.88 -7.71 -9.77
C ASP A 101 -3.06 -6.77 -10.05
N TRP A 102 -4.01 -6.64 -9.11
CA TRP A 102 -5.14 -5.70 -9.24
C TRP A 102 -4.68 -4.25 -9.17
N VAL A 103 -3.85 -3.87 -8.18
CA VAL A 103 -3.35 -2.49 -8.05
C VAL A 103 -2.62 -2.06 -9.32
N ALA A 104 -1.77 -2.92 -9.89
CA ALA A 104 -1.03 -2.61 -11.12
C ALA A 104 -1.93 -2.26 -12.33
N LEU A 105 -3.20 -2.68 -12.33
CA LEU A 105 -4.17 -2.35 -13.37
C LEU A 105 -4.97 -1.06 -13.08
N GLN A 106 -4.88 -0.51 -11.86
CA GLN A 106 -5.65 0.66 -11.44
C GLN A 106 -4.84 1.98 -11.42
N VAL A 107 -3.50 1.91 -11.39
CA VAL A 107 -2.58 3.07 -11.37
C VAL A 107 -1.96 3.37 -12.73
#